data_AF-A8G5M7-F1
#
_entry.id   AF-A8G5M7-F1
#
_cell.length_a   1.000
_cell.length_b   1.000
_cell.length_c   1.000
_cell.angle_alpha   90.00
_cell.angle_beta   90.00
_cell.angle_gamma   90.00
#
_symmetry.space_group_name_H-M   'P 1'
#
loop_
_entity.id
_entity.type
_entity.pdbx_description
1 polymer ?
#
loop_
_entity_poly.entity_id
_entity_poly.type
_entity_poly.pdbx_seq_one_letter_code
_entity_poly.pdbx_strand_id
1 'polypeptide(L)'
;MNFKRFYSLNFLAKLLLSAIFVNAIPSKITDFASQSQYITSKGFPEPLSNLLLIAAIALLMSGSILLIFSNKTKLACSLLLIFLVPTTIIFHLVPLQVMALARNLSLIGGLLVAIDKTNIDYFNKDGESIEMEYSDLNEDN
;
A
#
# COMPACT_ATOMS: atom_id res chain seq x y z
N MET A 1 3.60 21.55 -11.67
CA MET A 1 3.94 20.19 -11.18
C MET A 1 5.45 20.03 -11.24
N ASN A 2 6.15 19.82 -10.13
CA ASN A 2 7.63 19.86 -10.09
C ASN A 2 8.23 18.57 -10.68
N PHE A 3 8.76 18.64 -11.90
CA PHE A 3 9.27 17.47 -12.64
C PHE A 3 10.41 16.73 -11.92
N LYS A 4 11.17 17.40 -11.03
CA LYS A 4 12.22 16.75 -10.23
C LYS A 4 11.70 15.63 -9.33
N ARG A 5 10.42 15.67 -8.93
CA ARG A 5 9.80 14.65 -8.08
C ARG A 5 9.67 13.29 -8.78
N PHE A 6 9.47 13.27 -10.09
CA PHE A 6 9.29 12.03 -10.87
C PHE A 6 10.59 11.25 -11.08
N TYR A 7 11.75 11.93 -11.01
CA TYR A 7 13.06 11.30 -11.15
C TYR A 7 13.69 10.89 -9.80
N SER A 8 12.96 11.05 -8.69
CA SER A 8 13.43 10.62 -7.37
C SER A 8 13.36 9.10 -7.23
N LEU A 9 14.39 8.50 -6.63
CA LEU A 9 14.41 7.08 -6.25
C LEU A 9 13.17 6.68 -5.41
N ASN A 10 12.64 7.59 -4.59
CA ASN A 10 11.44 7.35 -3.79
C ASN A 10 10.20 7.16 -4.68
N PHE A 11 10.04 7.99 -5.70
CA PHE A 11 8.94 7.85 -6.65
C PHE A 11 9.04 6.55 -7.43
N LEU A 12 10.25 6.21 -7.93
CA LEU A 12 10.47 4.96 -8.64
C LEU A 12 10.19 3.73 -7.76
N ALA A 13 10.62 3.75 -6.50
CA ALA A 13 10.32 2.69 -5.54
C ALA A 13 8.80 2.53 -5.33
N LYS A 14 8.06 3.63 -5.15
CA LYS A 14 6.60 3.62 -5.00
C LYS A 14 5.89 3.12 -6.26
N LEU A 15 6.39 3.49 -7.44
CA LEU A 15 5.86 3.07 -8.73
C LEU A 15 6.05 1.56 -8.95
N LEU A 16 7.25 1.04 -8.67
CA LEU A 16 7.53 -0.39 -8.78
C LEU A 16 6.74 -1.20 -7.75
N LEU A 17 6.63 -0.71 -6.52
CA LEU A 17 5.85 -1.34 -5.47
C LEU A 17 4.36 -1.38 -5.82
N SER A 18 3.80 -0.27 -6.33
CA SER A 18 2.40 -0.19 -6.73
C SER A 18 2.07 -1.02 -7.97
N ALA A 19 3.02 -1.21 -8.90
CA ALA A 19 2.81 -1.96 -10.13
C ALA A 19 2.31 -3.39 -9.88
N ILE A 20 2.81 -4.06 -8.84
CA ILE A 20 2.38 -5.42 -8.47
C ILE A 20 0.89 -5.43 -8.06
N PHE A 21 0.45 -4.43 -7.30
CA PHE A 21 -0.94 -4.29 -6.87
C PHE A 21 -1.85 -3.94 -8.04
N VAL A 22 -1.42 -3.03 -8.92
CA VAL A 22 -2.18 -2.66 -10.13
C VAL A 22 -2.36 -3.87 -11.04
N ASN A 23 -1.32 -4.69 -11.22
CA ASN A 23 -1.40 -5.90 -12.04
C ASN A 23 -2.41 -6.93 -11.51
N ALA A 24 -2.74 -6.90 -10.21
CA ALA A 24 -3.74 -7.80 -9.63
C ALA A 24 -5.19 -7.39 -9.95
N ILE A 25 -5.44 -6.16 -10.40
CA ILE A 25 -6.79 -5.61 -10.57
C ILE A 25 -7.53 -6.20 -11.79
N PRO A 26 -6.95 -6.27 -13.01
CA PRO A 26 -7.69 -6.71 -14.19
C PRO A 26 -8.34 -8.08 -14.00
N SER A 27 -7.59 -9.05 -13.46
CA SER A 27 -8.10 -10.41 -13.18
C SER A 27 -9.29 -10.43 -12.22
N LYS A 28 -9.40 -9.46 -11.31
CA LYS A 28 -10.54 -9.37 -10.38
C LYS A 28 -11.79 -8.79 -11.03
N ILE A 29 -11.62 -8.01 -12.10
CA ILE A 29 -12.72 -7.37 -12.83
C ILE A 29 -13.21 -8.28 -13.96
N THR A 30 -12.30 -8.83 -14.77
CA THR A 30 -12.65 -9.69 -15.91
C THR A 30 -13.25 -11.02 -15.47
N ASP A 31 -12.74 -11.60 -14.37
CA ASP A 31 -13.16 -12.90 -13.87
C ASP A 31 -13.97 -12.77 -12.56
N PHE A 32 -14.74 -11.69 -12.41
CA PHE A 32 -15.42 -11.36 -11.15
C PHE A 32 -16.25 -12.53 -10.59
N ALA A 33 -17.04 -13.19 -11.44
CA ALA A 33 -17.87 -14.32 -11.03
C ALA A 33 -17.03 -15.50 -10.50
N SER A 34 -15.97 -15.86 -11.23
CA SER A 34 -15.03 -16.92 -10.84
C SER A 34 -14.31 -16.58 -9.53
N GLN A 35 -13.91 -15.32 -9.37
CA GLN A 35 -13.24 -14.84 -8.16
C GLN A 35 -14.17 -14.83 -6.95
N SER A 36 -15.43 -14.44 -7.14
CA SER A 36 -16.43 -14.51 -6.07
C SER A 36 -16.72 -15.96 -5.65
N GLN A 37 -16.90 -16.86 -6.61
CA GLN A 37 -17.04 -18.30 -6.34
C GLN A 37 -15.82 -18.87 -5.61
N TYR A 38 -14.61 -18.43 -5.97
CA TYR A 38 -13.40 -18.83 -5.26
C TYR A 38 -13.39 -18.35 -3.80
N ILE A 39 -13.85 -17.13 -3.51
CA ILE A 39 -14.02 -16.65 -2.13
C ILE A 39 -15.08 -17.48 -1.40
N THR A 40 -16.20 -17.80 -2.05
CA THR A 40 -17.24 -18.66 -1.47
C THR A 40 -16.70 -20.05 -1.13
N SER A 41 -15.83 -20.61 -1.98
CA SER A 41 -15.16 -21.90 -1.73
C SER A 41 -14.26 -21.91 -0.49
N LYS A 42 -13.85 -20.73 0.01
CA LYS A 42 -13.11 -20.58 1.27
C LYS A 42 -14.02 -20.54 2.51
N GLY A 43 -15.33 -20.76 2.35
CA GLY A 43 -16.30 -20.84 3.45
C GLY A 43 -17.03 -19.53 3.74
N PHE A 44 -16.90 -18.52 2.88
CA PHE A 44 -17.65 -17.26 3.01
C PHE A 44 -19.02 -17.36 2.33
N PRO A 45 -20.08 -16.76 2.89
CA PRO A 45 -21.36 -16.65 2.20
C PRO A 45 -21.24 -15.89 0.87
N GLU A 46 -22.09 -16.21 -0.10
CA GLU A 46 -22.08 -15.57 -1.43
C GLU A 46 -22.23 -14.04 -1.37
N PRO A 47 -23.16 -13.45 -0.59
CA PRO A 47 -23.30 -11.99 -0.53
C PRO A 47 -22.04 -11.30 0.02
N LEU A 48 -21.39 -11.95 0.98
CA LEU A 48 -20.18 -11.44 1.63
C LEU A 48 -18.94 -11.62 0.74
N SER A 49 -18.91 -12.67 -0.09
CA SER A 49 -17.87 -12.90 -1.10
C SER A 49 -17.81 -11.77 -2.13
N ASN A 50 -18.97 -11.37 -2.64
CA ASN A 50 -19.09 -10.22 -3.56
C ASN A 50 -18.62 -8.92 -2.91
N LEU A 51 -19.03 -8.67 -1.66
CA LEU A 51 -18.63 -7.48 -0.92
C LEU A 51 -17.11 -7.43 -0.67
N LEU A 52 -16.51 -8.56 -0.27
CA LEU A 52 -15.06 -8.69 -0.09
C LEU A 52 -14.31 -8.43 -1.39
N LEU A 53 -14.80 -8.93 -2.53
CA LEU A 53 -14.16 -8.73 -3.82
C LEU A 53 -14.22 -7.26 -4.26
N ILE A 54 -15.37 -6.60 -4.09
CA ILE A 54 -15.53 -5.18 -4.39
C ILE A 54 -14.62 -4.34 -3.49
N ALA A 55 -14.59 -4.64 -2.18
CA ALA A 55 -13.71 -3.97 -1.23
C ALA A 55 -12.23 -4.17 -1.59
N ALA A 56 -11.84 -5.38 -1.99
CA ALA A 56 -10.48 -5.67 -2.44
C ALA A 56 -10.09 -4.84 -3.66
N ILE A 57 -10.95 -4.75 -4.66
CA ILE A 57 -10.73 -3.93 -5.85
C ILE A 57 -10.61 -2.44 -5.47
N ALA A 58 -11.50 -1.95 -4.60
CA ALA A 58 -11.49 -0.56 -4.15
C ALA A 58 -10.20 -0.21 -3.37
N LEU A 59 -9.77 -1.08 -2.46
CA LEU A 59 -8.53 -0.92 -1.69
C LEU A 59 -7.29 -0.97 -2.59
N LEU A 60 -7.25 -1.89 -3.56
CA LEU A 60 -6.15 -2.00 -4.52
C LEU A 60 -6.04 -0.75 -5.40
N MET A 61 -7.16 -0.29 -5.98
CA MET A 61 -7.17 0.92 -6.82
C MET A 61 -6.80 2.15 -5.99
N SER A 62 -7.52 2.42 -4.91
CA SER A 62 -7.29 3.61 -4.08
C SER A 62 -5.89 3.61 -3.46
N GLY A 63 -5.45 2.48 -2.90
CA GLY A 63 -4.14 2.32 -2.30
C GLY A 63 -3.02 2.52 -3.32
N SER A 64 -3.10 1.91 -4.50
CA SER A 64 -2.06 2.02 -5.54
C SER A 64 -1.97 3.43 -6.11
N ILE A 65 -3.11 4.05 -6.43
CA ILE A 65 -3.16 5.43 -6.94
C ILE A 65 -2.62 6.39 -5.88
N LEU A 66 -3.06 6.24 -4.63
CA LEU A 66 -2.62 7.10 -3.54
C LEU A 66 -1.12 6.93 -3.25
N LEU A 67 -0.57 5.72 -3.40
CA LEU A 67 0.85 5.45 -3.18
C LEU A 67 1.74 6.19 -4.19
N ILE A 68 1.32 6.26 -5.46
CA ILE A 68 2.09 6.92 -6.52
C ILE A 68 1.96 8.45 -6.43
N PHE A 69 0.73 8.95 -6.32
CA PHE A 69 0.43 10.37 -6.55
C PHE A 69 0.35 11.20 -5.26
N SER A 70 0.06 10.59 -4.11
CA SER A 70 -0.11 11.33 -2.86
C SER A 70 1.17 11.47 -2.06
N ASN A 71 1.19 12.47 -1.18
CA ASN A 71 2.18 12.56 -0.10
C ASN A 71 1.77 11.70 1.10
N LYS A 72 0.52 11.22 1.16
CA LYS A 72 -0.02 10.41 2.25
C LYS A 72 0.39 8.93 2.12
N THR A 73 1.70 8.67 2.03
CA THR A 73 2.26 7.31 1.86
C THR A 73 1.78 6.35 2.93
N LYS A 74 1.71 6.81 4.20
CA LYS A 74 1.22 6.01 5.33
C LYS A 74 -0.21 5.50 5.09
N LEU A 75 -1.11 6.40 4.68
CA LEU A 75 -2.50 6.03 4.39
C LEU A 75 -2.60 5.07 3.20
N ALA A 76 -1.83 5.32 2.13
CA ALA A 76 -1.78 4.45 0.96
C ALA A 76 -1.30 3.03 1.31
N CYS A 77 -0.22 2.92 2.09
CA CYS A 77 0.33 1.64 2.51
C CYS A 77 -0.63 0.91 3.46
N SER A 78 -1.30 1.61 4.37
CA SER A 78 -2.31 1.00 5.25
C SER A 78 -3.46 0.38 4.46
N LEU A 79 -3.99 1.06 3.43
CA LEU A 79 -5.05 0.52 2.55
C LEU A 79 -4.59 -0.78 1.89
N LEU A 80 -3.37 -0.79 1.34
CA LEU A 80 -2.80 -1.97 0.68
C LEU A 80 -2.52 -3.10 1.69
N LEU A 81 -2.07 -2.81 2.91
CA LEU A 81 -1.87 -3.81 3.96
C LEU A 81 -3.19 -4.44 4.41
N ILE A 82 -4.25 -3.64 4.59
CA ILE A 82 -5.59 -4.12 4.93
C ILE A 82 -6.11 -5.09 3.88
N PHE A 83 -5.79 -4.89 2.61
CA PHE A 83 -6.10 -5.85 1.54
C PHE A 83 -5.16 -7.09 1.57
N LEU A 84 -3.85 -6.86 1.66
CA LEU A 84 -2.84 -7.87 1.40
C LEU A 84 -2.74 -8.91 2.53
N VAL A 85 -2.82 -8.49 3.79
CA VAL A 85 -2.66 -9.39 4.95
C VAL A 85 -3.78 -10.43 4.99
N PRO A 86 -5.08 -10.07 4.97
CA PRO A 86 -6.17 -11.07 4.96
C PRO A 86 -6.13 -11.95 3.72
N THR A 87 -5.85 -11.37 2.54
CA THR A 87 -5.73 -12.13 1.29
C THR A 87 -4.66 -13.22 1.39
N THR A 88 -3.52 -12.91 2.02
CA THR A 88 -2.43 -13.86 2.20
C THR A 88 -2.84 -15.03 3.09
N ILE A 89 -3.48 -14.72 4.22
CA ILE A 89 -3.93 -15.72 5.20
C ILE A 89 -5.01 -16.63 4.59
N ILE A 90 -6.03 -16.04 3.95
CA ILE A 90 -7.20 -16.77 3.47
C ILE A 90 -6.87 -17.64 2.23
N PHE A 91 -6.07 -17.10 1.30
CA PHE A 91 -5.91 -17.75 -0.01
C PHE A 91 -4.62 -18.56 -0.18
N HIS A 92 -3.56 -18.28 0.60
CA HIS A 92 -2.24 -18.87 0.37
C HIS A 92 -1.70 -19.72 1.53
N LEU A 93 -2.40 -19.77 2.66
CA LEU A 93 -1.97 -20.55 3.82
C LEU A 93 -2.47 -22.00 3.76
N VAL A 94 -3.65 -22.23 3.19
CA VAL A 94 -4.26 -23.58 3.07
C VAL A 94 -4.94 -23.76 1.69
N PRO A 95 -4.41 -24.63 0.81
CA PRO A 95 -3.10 -25.29 0.93
C PRO A 95 -1.96 -24.27 0.90
N LEU A 96 -0.83 -24.62 1.53
CA LEU A 96 0.29 -23.69 1.67
C LEU A 96 0.97 -23.44 0.30
N GLN A 97 0.88 -22.20 -0.18
CA GLN A 97 1.48 -21.76 -1.43
C GLN A 97 2.73 -20.93 -1.15
N VAL A 98 3.88 -21.59 -0.96
CA VAL A 98 5.15 -20.96 -0.52
C VAL A 98 5.50 -19.73 -1.34
N MET A 99 5.41 -19.82 -2.67
CA MET A 99 5.79 -18.72 -3.56
C MET A 99 4.85 -17.50 -3.44
N ALA A 100 3.55 -17.74 -3.30
CA ALA A 100 2.58 -16.66 -3.14
C ALA A 100 2.69 -16.02 -1.75
N LEU A 101 2.86 -16.85 -0.72
CA LEU A 101 3.09 -16.40 0.66
C LEU A 101 4.37 -15.54 0.75
N ALA A 102 5.48 -16.03 0.20
CA ALA A 102 6.76 -15.31 0.21
C ALA A 102 6.68 -13.97 -0.53
N ARG A 103 6.02 -13.94 -1.69
CA ARG A 103 5.77 -12.69 -2.44
C ARG A 103 4.98 -11.70 -1.60
N ASN A 104 3.88 -12.13 -0.99
CA ASN A 104 3.05 -11.24 -0.20
C ASN A 104 3.77 -10.75 1.07
N LEU A 105 4.56 -11.61 1.72
CA LEU A 105 5.35 -11.22 2.89
C LEU A 105 6.42 -10.18 2.55
N SER A 106 7.08 -10.34 1.39
CA SER A 106 8.01 -9.36 0.85
C SER A 106 7.33 -8.02 0.58
N LEU A 107 6.14 -8.03 -0.03
CA LEU A 107 5.34 -6.82 -0.28
C LEU A 107 4.89 -6.15 1.03
N ILE A 108 4.45 -6.93 2.04
CA ILE A 108 4.12 -6.42 3.38
C ILE A 108 5.34 -5.71 3.97
N GLY A 109 6.52 -6.33 3.92
CA GLY A 109 7.76 -5.71 4.39
C GLY A 109 8.08 -4.41 3.67
N GLY A 110 7.95 -4.37 2.34
CA GLY A 110 8.15 -3.15 1.56
C GLY A 110 7.19 -2.02 1.94
N LEU A 111 5.91 -2.33 2.18
CA LEU A 111 4.92 -1.36 2.63
C LEU A 111 5.21 -0.84 4.06
N LEU A 112 5.68 -1.70 4.96
CA LEU A 112 6.05 -1.30 6.32
C LEU A 112 7.27 -0.36 6.33
N VAL A 113 8.30 -0.67 5.55
CA VAL A 113 9.47 0.22 5.38
C VAL A 113 9.05 1.57 4.79
N ALA A 114 8.12 1.59 3.85
CA ALA A 114 7.60 2.84 3.28
C ALA A 114 6.83 3.68 4.31
N ILE A 115 6.09 3.05 5.22
CA ILE A 115 5.42 3.73 6.35
C ILE A 115 6.46 4.31 7.31
N ASP A 116 7.45 3.51 7.72
CA ASP A 116 8.45 3.92 8.68
C ASP A 116 9.26 5.13 8.18
N LYS A 117 9.74 5.06 6.94
CA LYS A 117 10.46 6.16 6.30
C LYS A 117 9.65 7.47 6.33
N THR A 118 8.34 7.40 6.10
CA THR A 118 7.53 8.63 6.18
C THR A 118 7.46 9.23 7.58
N ASN A 119 7.47 8.42 8.64
CA ASN A 119 7.47 8.97 10.00
C ASN A 119 8.79 9.71 10.28
N ILE A 120 9.93 9.18 9.84
CA ILE A 120 11.25 9.82 9.98
C ILE A 120 11.27 11.19 9.27
N ASP A 121 10.77 11.24 8.03
CA ASP A 121 10.74 12.48 7.25
C ASP A 121 9.84 13.56 7.94
N TYR A 122 8.79 13.17 8.68
CA TYR A 122 7.98 14.09 9.48
C TYR A 122 8.77 14.64 10.68
N PHE A 123 9.43 13.77 11.47
CA PHE A 123 10.19 14.21 12.65
C PHE A 123 11.38 15.13 12.30
N ASN A 124 12.11 14.85 11.22
CA ASN A 124 13.21 15.71 10.80
C ASN A 124 12.71 17.11 10.42
N LYS A 125 11.55 17.20 9.77
CA LYS A 125 10.99 18.48 9.35
C LYS A 125 10.58 19.33 10.56
N ASP A 126 10.04 18.71 11.59
CA ASP A 126 9.69 19.39 12.83
C ASP A 126 10.96 19.87 13.55
N GLY A 127 12.00 19.04 13.61
CA GLY A 127 13.31 19.40 14.16
C GLY A 127 13.97 20.60 13.46
N GLU A 128 14.03 20.60 12.13
CA GLU A 128 14.56 21.73 11.34
C GLU A 128 13.77 23.03 11.57
N SER A 129 12.44 22.95 11.68
CA SER A 129 11.62 24.14 11.94
C SER A 129 11.88 24.75 13.31
N ILE A 130 12.16 23.91 14.32
CA ILE A 130 12.49 24.32 15.67
C ILE A 130 13.90 24.95 15.69
N GLU A 131 14.89 24.36 15.03
CA GLU A 131 16.25 24.92 14.95
C GLU A 131 16.27 26.29 14.24
N MET A 132 15.49 26.47 13.16
CA MET A 132 15.36 27.77 12.50
C MET A 132 14.73 28.82 13.43
N GLU A 133 13.67 28.46 14.17
CA GLU A 133 13.02 29.37 15.12
C GLU A 133 13.98 29.80 16.25
N TYR A 134 14.84 28.92 16.75
CA TYR A 134 15.88 29.28 17.73
C TYR A 134 17.03 30.09 17.12
N SER A 135 17.39 29.86 15.86
CA SER A 135 18.42 30.65 15.17
C SER A 135 17.98 32.10 15.00
N ASP A 136 16.75 32.31 14.54
CA ASP A 136 16.18 33.64 14.32
C ASP A 136 16.11 34.45 15.64
N LEU A 137 15.81 33.80 16.77
CA LEU A 137 15.78 34.45 18.09
C LEU A 137 17.17 34.84 18.62
N ASN A 138 18.23 34.20 18.16
CA ASN A 138 19.60 34.48 18.61
C ASN A 138 20.34 35.50 17.73
N GLU A 139 19.86 35.77 16.51
CA GLU A 139 20.44 36.81 15.63
C GLU A 139 20.00 38.25 16.01
N ASP A 140 18.93 38.40 16.78
CA ASP A 140 18.37 39.70 17.21
C ASP A 140 19.00 40.26 18.53
N ASN A 141 20.05 39.63 19.07
CA ASN A 141 20.77 40.01 20.30
C ASN A 141 22.24 40.38 20.04
#